data_AF-A0A9X9SJ66-F1
#
_entry.id   AF-A0A9X9SJ66-F1
#
_cell.length_a   1.000
_cell.length_b   1.000
_cell.length_c   1.000
_cell.angle_alpha   90.00
_cell.angle_beta   90.00
_cell.angle_gamma   90.00
#
_symmetry.space_group_name_H-M   'P 1'
#
loop_
_entity.id
_entity.type
_entity.pdbx_description
1 polymer ?
#
loop_
_entity_poly.entity_id
_entity_poly.type
_entity_poly.pdbx_seq_one_letter_code
_entity_poly.pdbx_strand_id
1 'polypeptide(L)'
;MNKIPNRIKELRKQKGVTFNDLSLATGFTTSSISRWEEGSRGFDKEKAILMAKILEVKPSELFISDENNFQTYWNTEKNITFRGDKYIVSIMRKGKKYSRSFDKLEEAIRHRDIILKDYKETGILPKTRTEEIISSYRELIGKKFRRLTVIDIVGPKKKKDVKRTYTYLLCHCDCGNTCEVEIFNLLKGTILSCGCLALEKSQEIGKRFGKDSETSEKARVSNILNSNPRKTNKTTQIKNITYSPKLKSYRVQITRRGVHYTKRFPSLAEAIDYKEVVLNQLDKDVRQKQVKK
;
A
#
# COMPACT_ATOMS: atom_id res chain seq x y z
N MET A 1 -37.16 16.37 -24.40
CA MET A 1 -37.47 15.61 -23.18
C MET A 1 -38.94 15.22 -23.21
N ASN A 2 -39.29 14.10 -23.83
CA ASN A 2 -40.65 13.57 -23.77
C ASN A 2 -40.81 12.92 -22.40
N LYS A 3 -41.52 13.58 -21.47
CA LYS A 3 -41.92 12.93 -20.22
C LYS A 3 -42.91 11.82 -20.59
N ILE A 4 -42.51 10.57 -20.41
CA ILE A 4 -43.39 9.42 -20.55
C ILE A 4 -44.57 9.61 -19.55
N PRO A 5 -45.83 9.45 -19.98
CA PRO A 5 -46.98 9.52 -19.08
C PRO A 5 -46.87 8.42 -18.01
N ASN A 6 -46.86 8.80 -16.74
CA ASN A 6 -46.79 7.82 -15.67
C ASN A 6 -48.17 7.17 -15.45
N ARG A 7 -48.37 5.99 -16.02
CA ARG A 7 -49.63 5.25 -15.99
C ARG A 7 -50.17 5.02 -14.57
N ILE A 8 -49.28 4.88 -13.58
CA ILE A 8 -49.66 4.73 -12.17
C ILE A 8 -50.39 5.97 -11.66
N LYS A 9 -49.90 7.16 -12.03
CA LYS A 9 -50.52 8.45 -11.67
C LYS A 9 -51.89 8.61 -12.33
N GLU A 10 -52.05 8.16 -13.55
CA GLU A 10 -53.34 8.17 -14.26
C GLU A 10 -54.34 7.24 -13.58
N LEU A 11 -53.97 5.97 -13.35
CA LEU A 11 -54.82 4.96 -12.71
C LEU A 11 -55.24 5.39 -11.30
N ARG A 12 -54.31 5.95 -10.52
CA ARG A 12 -54.62 6.49 -9.20
C ARG A 12 -55.64 7.61 -9.25
N LYS A 13 -55.48 8.57 -10.19
CA LYS A 13 -56.42 9.69 -10.36
C LYS A 13 -57.79 9.21 -10.86
N GLN A 14 -57.84 8.25 -11.77
CA GLN A 14 -59.08 7.65 -12.27
C GLN A 14 -59.87 6.96 -11.15
N LYS A 15 -59.16 6.28 -10.24
CA LYS A 15 -59.76 5.61 -9.08
C LYS A 15 -60.01 6.55 -7.88
N GLY A 16 -59.66 7.84 -7.99
CA GLY A 16 -59.87 8.83 -6.94
C GLY A 16 -59.03 8.62 -5.67
N VAL A 17 -57.96 7.82 -5.74
CA VAL A 17 -57.18 7.42 -4.56
C VAL A 17 -56.07 8.46 -4.27
N THR A 18 -55.90 8.88 -3.02
CA THR A 18 -54.82 9.81 -2.65
C THR A 18 -53.51 9.08 -2.35
N PHE A 19 -52.42 9.83 -2.24
CA PHE A 19 -51.13 9.27 -1.79
C PHE A 19 -51.21 8.68 -0.38
N ASN A 20 -52.01 9.28 0.50
CA ASN A 20 -52.18 8.82 1.87
C ASN A 20 -52.96 7.50 1.91
N ASP A 21 -53.99 7.36 1.08
CA ASP A 21 -54.80 6.14 1.01
C ASP A 21 -53.95 4.95 0.51
N LEU A 22 -53.13 5.17 -0.53
CA LEU A 22 -52.18 4.16 -0.98
C LEU A 22 -51.12 3.84 0.08
N SER A 23 -50.63 4.86 0.79
CA SER A 23 -49.65 4.67 1.86
C SER A 23 -50.20 3.81 2.99
N LEU A 24 -51.44 4.06 3.42
CA LEU A 24 -52.14 3.28 4.44
C LEU A 24 -52.40 1.84 4.00
N ALA A 25 -52.81 1.64 2.75
CA ALA A 25 -53.13 0.31 2.22
C ALA A 25 -51.90 -0.56 1.90
N THR A 26 -50.78 0.05 1.49
CA THR A 26 -49.55 -0.67 1.09
C THR A 26 -48.47 -0.72 2.18
N GLY A 27 -48.53 0.18 3.15
CA GLY A 27 -47.40 0.46 4.06
C GLY A 27 -46.23 1.19 3.41
N PHE A 28 -46.35 1.64 2.15
CA PHE A 28 -45.32 2.42 1.48
C PHE A 28 -45.35 3.88 1.92
N THR A 29 -44.20 4.55 1.94
CA THR A 29 -44.18 5.99 2.24
C THR A 29 -44.77 6.79 1.08
N THR A 30 -45.48 7.87 1.39
CA THR A 30 -46.01 8.83 0.40
C THR A 30 -44.92 9.38 -0.52
N SER A 31 -43.71 9.59 0.02
CA SER A 31 -42.52 9.98 -0.74
C SER A 31 -42.00 8.93 -1.72
N SER A 32 -42.21 7.64 -1.44
CA SER A 32 -41.87 6.56 -2.37
C SER A 32 -42.87 6.53 -3.52
N ILE A 33 -44.17 6.68 -3.22
CA ILE A 33 -45.25 6.68 -4.20
C ILE A 33 -45.12 7.86 -5.18
N SER A 34 -44.85 9.09 -4.68
CA SER A 34 -44.62 10.25 -5.56
C SER A 34 -43.39 10.06 -6.46
N ARG A 35 -42.30 9.50 -5.94
CA ARG A 35 -41.08 9.23 -6.73
C ARG A 35 -41.33 8.17 -7.82
N TRP A 36 -42.17 7.17 -7.54
CA TRP A 36 -42.61 6.19 -8.54
C TRP A 36 -43.48 6.85 -9.61
N GLU A 37 -44.41 7.73 -9.23
CA GLU A 37 -45.26 8.51 -10.15
C GLU A 37 -44.51 9.55 -10.98
N GLU A 38 -43.33 9.97 -10.54
CA GLU A 38 -42.45 10.87 -11.28
C GLU A 38 -41.44 10.11 -12.16
N GLY A 39 -41.39 8.77 -12.07
CA GLY A 39 -40.44 7.94 -12.81
C GLY A 39 -39.00 8.08 -12.31
N SER A 40 -38.79 8.77 -11.18
CA SER A 40 -37.46 8.99 -10.58
C SER A 40 -36.89 7.75 -9.89
N ARG A 41 -37.74 6.75 -9.63
CA ARG A 41 -37.36 5.47 -9.00
C ARG A 41 -38.27 4.35 -9.49
N GLY A 42 -37.71 3.20 -9.87
CA GLY A 42 -38.46 1.96 -10.10
C GLY A 42 -38.87 1.28 -8.79
N PHE A 43 -39.74 0.27 -8.88
CA PHE A 43 -40.22 -0.48 -7.72
C PHE A 43 -40.31 -1.98 -8.03
N ASP A 44 -40.05 -2.80 -7.02
CA ASP A 44 -39.84 -4.26 -7.16
C ASP A 44 -41.13 -5.01 -7.52
N LYS A 45 -40.99 -6.24 -8.04
CA LYS A 45 -42.12 -7.09 -8.52
C LYS A 45 -43.21 -7.27 -7.48
N GLU A 46 -42.82 -7.50 -6.24
CA GLU A 46 -43.75 -7.66 -5.12
C GLU A 46 -44.53 -6.37 -4.84
N LYS A 47 -43.89 -5.21 -4.95
CA LYS A 47 -44.52 -3.90 -4.77
C LYS A 47 -45.45 -3.56 -5.93
N ALA A 48 -45.08 -3.93 -7.16
CA ALA A 48 -45.92 -3.83 -8.33
C ALA A 48 -47.21 -4.65 -8.21
N ILE A 49 -47.10 -5.88 -7.71
CA ILE A 49 -48.28 -6.72 -7.45
C ILE A 49 -49.18 -6.10 -6.38
N LEU A 50 -48.62 -5.59 -5.29
CA LEU A 50 -49.41 -4.96 -4.22
C LEU A 50 -50.12 -3.70 -4.70
N MET A 51 -49.44 -2.86 -5.49
CA MET A 51 -50.01 -1.66 -6.09
C MET A 51 -51.12 -2.00 -7.08
N ALA A 52 -50.91 -3.00 -7.92
CA ALA A 52 -51.89 -3.47 -8.91
C ALA A 52 -53.17 -3.98 -8.23
N LYS A 53 -53.03 -4.70 -7.11
CA LYS A 53 -54.17 -5.16 -6.31
C LYS A 53 -55.03 -4.01 -5.80
N ILE A 54 -54.42 -2.95 -5.28
CA ILE A 54 -55.16 -1.81 -4.69
C ILE A 54 -55.79 -0.93 -5.78
N LEU A 55 -55.11 -0.79 -6.92
CA LEU A 55 -55.66 -0.06 -8.07
C LEU A 55 -56.63 -0.91 -8.90
N GLU A 56 -56.85 -2.17 -8.51
CA GLU A 56 -57.75 -3.13 -9.17
C GLU A 56 -57.44 -3.32 -10.66
N VAL A 57 -56.16 -3.38 -11.00
CA VAL A 57 -55.67 -3.58 -12.38
C VAL A 57 -54.74 -4.78 -12.44
N LYS A 58 -54.51 -5.30 -13.65
CA LYS A 58 -53.46 -6.31 -13.83
C LYS A 58 -52.08 -5.66 -13.62
N PRO A 59 -51.09 -6.36 -13.04
CA PRO A 59 -49.74 -5.81 -12.87
C PRO A 59 -49.10 -5.33 -14.19
N SER A 60 -49.45 -5.95 -15.32
CA SER A 60 -49.04 -5.53 -16.66
C SER A 60 -49.59 -4.16 -17.07
N GLU A 61 -50.77 -3.78 -16.58
CA GLU A 61 -51.44 -2.51 -16.92
C GLU A 61 -50.84 -1.30 -16.19
N LEU A 62 -50.03 -1.54 -15.14
CA LEU A 62 -49.27 -0.47 -14.46
C LEU A 62 -48.17 0.12 -15.35
N PHE A 63 -47.75 -0.58 -16.42
CA PHE A 63 -46.52 -0.29 -17.16
C PHE A 63 -46.71 -0.10 -18.68
N ILE A 64 -47.94 0.12 -19.17
CA ILE A 64 -48.15 0.22 -20.63
C ILE A 64 -47.72 1.60 -21.15
N SER A 65 -46.52 1.65 -21.71
CA SER A 65 -46.18 2.42 -22.91
C SER A 65 -45.11 1.66 -23.70
N ASP A 66 -45.51 1.09 -24.84
CA ASP A 66 -44.74 0.31 -25.82
C ASP A 66 -44.12 -1.02 -25.33
N GLU A 67 -44.55 -2.12 -25.97
CA GLU A 67 -43.96 -3.48 -25.85
C GLU A 67 -42.44 -3.51 -26.09
N ASN A 68 -41.88 -2.46 -26.70
CA ASN A 68 -40.46 -2.34 -27.01
C ASN A 68 -39.59 -1.79 -25.86
N ASN A 69 -40.15 -1.42 -24.70
CA ASN A 69 -39.37 -0.83 -23.60
C ASN A 69 -39.64 -1.46 -22.21
N PHE A 70 -40.05 -2.73 -22.20
CA PHE A 70 -40.38 -3.50 -20.98
C PHE A 70 -39.17 -3.78 -20.05
N GLN A 71 -37.97 -3.35 -20.42
CA GLN A 71 -36.72 -3.80 -19.79
C GLN A 71 -36.16 -2.86 -18.70
N THR A 72 -36.76 -1.70 -18.39
CA THR A 72 -36.04 -0.66 -17.61
C THR A 72 -36.50 -0.40 -16.16
N TYR A 73 -37.49 -1.11 -15.61
CA TYR A 73 -38.02 -0.76 -14.28
C TYR A 73 -37.94 -1.82 -13.19
N TRP A 74 -37.18 -2.88 -13.42
CA TRP A 74 -36.84 -3.84 -12.37
C TRP A 74 -35.40 -3.62 -11.91
N ASN A 75 -35.20 -3.17 -10.66
CA ASN A 75 -33.89 -3.29 -10.03
C ASN A 75 -33.78 -4.71 -9.43
N THR A 76 -33.81 -5.72 -10.30
CA THR A 76 -33.96 -7.15 -9.95
C THR A 76 -32.75 -7.72 -9.22
N GLU A 77 -31.56 -7.15 -9.42
CA GLU A 77 -30.32 -7.73 -8.91
C GLU A 77 -29.79 -6.99 -7.68
N LYS A 78 -29.75 -7.68 -6.54
CA LYS A 78 -29.22 -7.13 -5.28
C LYS A 78 -27.78 -6.65 -5.47
N ASN A 79 -27.47 -5.48 -4.90
CA ASN A 79 -26.18 -4.80 -5.01
C ASN A 79 -25.80 -4.37 -6.45
N ILE A 80 -26.75 -4.37 -7.40
CA ILE A 80 -26.55 -3.88 -8.76
C ILE A 80 -27.60 -2.81 -9.05
N THR A 81 -27.18 -1.71 -9.67
CA THR A 81 -28.06 -0.63 -10.10
C THR A 81 -27.72 -0.22 -11.52
N PHE A 82 -28.71 -0.07 -12.39
CA PHE A 82 -28.50 0.50 -13.72
C PHE A 82 -28.57 2.03 -13.65
N ARG A 83 -27.53 2.73 -14.13
CA ARG A 83 -27.49 4.20 -14.17
C ARG A 83 -26.86 4.68 -15.48
N GLY A 84 -27.58 5.54 -16.19
CA GLY A 84 -27.17 6.02 -17.52
C GLY A 84 -27.21 4.89 -18.52
N ASP A 85 -26.03 4.38 -18.87
CA ASP A 85 -25.77 3.30 -19.82
C ASP A 85 -25.01 2.13 -19.19
N LYS A 86 -24.77 2.14 -17.87
CA LYS A 86 -23.93 1.14 -17.19
C LYS A 86 -24.62 0.48 -16.00
N TYR A 87 -24.25 -0.78 -15.76
CA TYR A 87 -24.59 -1.56 -14.59
C TYR A 87 -23.54 -1.35 -13.49
N ILE A 88 -23.95 -0.80 -12.35
CA ILE A 88 -23.07 -0.48 -11.24
C ILE A 88 -23.27 -1.49 -10.11
N VAL A 89 -22.24 -2.29 -9.84
CA VAL A 89 -22.15 -3.14 -8.65
C VAL A 89 -21.70 -2.28 -7.47
N SER A 90 -22.47 -2.24 -6.38
CA SER A 90 -22.12 -1.49 -5.16
C SER A 90 -22.34 -2.34 -3.91
N ILE A 91 -21.26 -2.65 -3.19
CA ILE A 91 -21.28 -3.50 -1.98
C ILE A 91 -20.68 -2.73 -0.81
N MET A 92 -21.35 -2.74 0.35
CA MET A 92 -20.86 -2.12 1.58
C MET A 92 -20.78 -3.14 2.72
N ARG A 93 -19.63 -3.23 3.38
CA ARG A 93 -19.37 -4.11 4.54
C ARG A 93 -18.37 -3.47 5.50
N LYS A 94 -18.64 -3.56 6.81
CA LYS A 94 -17.75 -3.04 7.88
C LYS A 94 -17.22 -1.60 7.59
N GLY A 95 -18.10 -0.71 7.12
CA GLY A 95 -17.76 0.68 6.80
C GLY A 95 -16.94 0.90 5.51
N LYS A 96 -16.62 -0.16 4.75
CA LYS A 96 -15.91 -0.06 3.46
C LYS A 96 -16.89 -0.25 2.30
N LYS A 97 -16.71 0.55 1.23
CA LYS A 97 -17.52 0.50 0.01
C LYS A 97 -16.70 -0.01 -1.16
N TYR A 98 -17.25 -0.97 -1.89
CA TYR A 98 -16.83 -1.41 -3.21
C TYR A 98 -17.81 -0.88 -4.25
N SER A 99 -17.33 -0.37 -5.39
CA SER A 99 -18.19 0.10 -6.48
C SER A 99 -17.51 -0.07 -7.83
N ARG A 100 -18.15 -0.72 -8.80
CA ARG A 100 -17.62 -0.88 -10.16
C ARG A 100 -18.74 -0.88 -11.19
N SER A 101 -18.48 -0.32 -12.37
CA SER A 101 -19.44 -0.23 -13.47
C SER A 101 -19.10 -1.22 -14.59
N PHE A 102 -20.12 -1.75 -15.26
CA PHE A 102 -20.04 -2.72 -16.34
C PHE A 102 -21.00 -2.33 -17.45
N ASP A 103 -20.69 -2.70 -18.69
CA ASP A 103 -21.56 -2.39 -19.83
C ASP A 103 -22.69 -3.44 -19.98
N LYS A 104 -22.48 -4.67 -19.49
CA LYS A 104 -23.45 -5.76 -19.53
C LYS A 104 -23.90 -6.21 -18.13
N LEU A 105 -25.17 -6.58 -18.00
CA LEU A 105 -25.75 -7.05 -16.73
C LEU A 105 -25.11 -8.35 -16.26
N GLU A 106 -24.89 -9.32 -17.16
CA GLU A 106 -24.30 -10.62 -16.84
C GLU A 106 -22.87 -10.50 -16.28
N GLU A 107 -22.11 -9.53 -16.77
CA GLU A 107 -20.77 -9.22 -16.24
C GLU A 107 -20.84 -8.64 -14.83
N ALA A 108 -21.79 -7.72 -14.59
CA ALA A 108 -22.02 -7.16 -13.27
C ALA A 108 -22.44 -8.24 -12.25
N ILE A 109 -23.32 -9.18 -12.65
CA ILE A 109 -23.77 -10.31 -11.80
C ILE A 109 -22.60 -11.22 -11.44
N ARG A 110 -21.85 -11.72 -12.45
CA ARG A 110 -20.68 -12.57 -12.21
C ARG A 110 -19.67 -11.90 -11.30
N HIS A 111 -19.39 -10.63 -11.55
CA HIS A 111 -18.44 -9.86 -10.76
C HIS A 111 -18.92 -9.69 -9.31
N ARG A 112 -20.19 -9.34 -9.09
CA ARG A 112 -20.77 -9.26 -7.75
C ARG A 112 -20.61 -10.57 -6.98
N ASP A 113 -20.90 -11.70 -7.61
CA ASP A 113 -20.91 -13.00 -6.94
C ASP A 113 -19.51 -13.45 -6.52
N ILE A 114 -18.50 -13.18 -7.35
CA ILE A 114 -17.08 -13.37 -7.01
C ILE A 114 -16.73 -12.55 -5.76
N ILE A 115 -17.04 -11.25 -5.76
CA ILE A 115 -16.69 -10.35 -4.65
C ILE A 115 -17.37 -10.78 -3.34
N LEU A 116 -18.62 -11.24 -3.42
CA LEU A 116 -19.34 -11.75 -2.25
C LEU A 116 -18.78 -13.07 -1.74
N LYS A 117 -18.33 -13.95 -2.64
CA LYS A 117 -17.65 -15.21 -2.28
C LYS A 117 -16.31 -14.92 -1.59
N ASP A 118 -15.46 -14.11 -2.22
CA ASP A 118 -14.15 -13.73 -1.67
C ASP A 118 -14.28 -13.03 -0.32
N TYR A 119 -15.32 -12.19 -0.15
CA TYR A 119 -15.60 -11.55 1.13
C TYR A 119 -16.00 -12.54 2.23
N LYS A 120 -16.76 -13.60 1.89
CA LYS A 120 -17.13 -14.64 2.85
C LYS A 120 -15.90 -15.41 3.34
N GLU A 121 -14.93 -15.64 2.46
CA GLU A 121 -13.71 -16.39 2.77
C GLU A 121 -12.68 -15.52 3.52
N THR A 122 -12.46 -14.29 3.07
CA THR A 122 -11.37 -13.43 3.58
C THR A 122 -11.82 -12.41 4.63
N GLY A 123 -13.11 -12.08 4.68
CA GLY A 123 -13.65 -10.97 5.48
C GLY A 123 -13.24 -9.57 5.00
N ILE A 124 -12.57 -9.47 3.85
CA ILE A 124 -11.99 -8.22 3.31
C ILE A 124 -12.69 -7.87 2.00
N LEU A 125 -13.28 -6.66 1.93
CA LEU A 125 -13.76 -6.15 0.64
C LEU A 125 -12.55 -5.70 -0.19
N PRO A 126 -12.48 -6.09 -1.46
CA PRO A 126 -11.41 -5.63 -2.33
C PRO A 126 -11.47 -4.12 -2.49
N LYS A 127 -10.30 -3.50 -2.62
CA LYS A 127 -10.23 -2.13 -3.12
C LYS A 127 -10.24 -2.26 -4.64
N THR A 128 -11.20 -1.62 -5.30
CA THR A 128 -11.35 -1.60 -6.77
C THR A 128 -10.01 -1.41 -7.50
N ARG A 129 -9.15 -0.54 -6.95
CA ARG A 129 -7.82 -0.25 -7.48
C ARG A 129 -6.81 -1.41 -7.37
N THR A 130 -6.92 -2.30 -6.38
CA THR A 130 -5.92 -3.37 -6.18
C THR A 130 -6.09 -4.50 -7.19
N GLU A 131 -7.33 -4.95 -7.43
CA GLU A 131 -7.62 -6.01 -8.41
C GLU A 131 -7.34 -5.56 -9.85
N GLU A 132 -7.70 -4.32 -10.19
CA GLU A 132 -7.37 -3.71 -11.49
C GLU A 132 -5.85 -3.64 -11.72
N ILE A 133 -5.09 -3.28 -10.69
CA ILE A 133 -3.63 -3.26 -10.74
C ILE A 133 -3.08 -4.68 -10.93
N ILE A 134 -3.55 -5.66 -10.15
CA ILE A 134 -3.10 -7.05 -10.29
C ILE A 134 -3.38 -7.57 -11.71
N SER A 135 -4.58 -7.32 -12.24
CA SER A 135 -4.93 -7.70 -13.60
C SER A 135 -4.05 -7.02 -14.64
N SER A 136 -3.74 -5.72 -14.47
CA SER A 136 -2.93 -4.95 -15.43
C SER A 136 -1.47 -5.40 -15.56
N TYR A 137 -0.94 -6.07 -14.54
CA TYR A 137 0.46 -6.51 -14.50
C TYR A 137 0.62 -8.03 -14.49
N ARG A 138 -0.48 -8.77 -14.68
CA ARG A 138 -0.48 -10.25 -14.62
C ARG A 138 0.50 -10.88 -15.61
N GLU A 139 0.65 -10.27 -16.78
CA GLU A 139 1.59 -10.70 -17.83
C GLU A 139 3.08 -10.54 -17.44
N LEU A 140 3.39 -9.83 -16.34
CA LEU A 140 4.75 -9.73 -15.85
C LEU A 140 5.15 -10.98 -15.04
N ILE A 141 4.21 -11.74 -14.51
CA ILE A 141 4.49 -12.95 -13.73
C ILE A 141 5.21 -13.97 -14.62
N GLY A 142 6.32 -14.51 -14.12
CA GLY A 142 7.21 -15.41 -14.86
C GLY A 142 8.23 -14.70 -15.76
N LYS A 143 8.08 -13.41 -16.04
CA LYS A 143 9.08 -12.67 -16.83
C LYS A 143 10.34 -12.42 -16.01
N LYS A 144 11.49 -12.60 -16.68
CA LYS A 144 12.81 -12.39 -16.12
C LYS A 144 13.37 -11.03 -16.56
N PHE A 145 13.79 -10.25 -15.58
CA PHE A 145 14.45 -8.96 -15.70
C PHE A 145 15.84 -9.07 -15.09
N ARG A 146 16.85 -9.28 -15.94
CA ARG A 146 18.23 -9.52 -15.50
C ARG A 146 18.29 -10.71 -14.53
N ARG A 147 18.66 -10.50 -13.25
CA ARG A 147 18.72 -11.56 -12.23
C ARG A 147 17.40 -11.76 -11.49
N LEU A 148 16.34 -11.01 -11.80
CA LEU A 148 15.07 -11.04 -11.08
C LEU A 148 13.97 -11.65 -11.93
N THR A 149 13.35 -12.72 -11.46
CA THR A 149 12.16 -13.32 -12.06
C THR A 149 10.94 -12.94 -11.25
N VAL A 150 9.92 -12.36 -11.87
CA VAL A 150 8.70 -11.95 -11.18
C VAL A 150 7.92 -13.21 -10.79
N ILE A 151 7.61 -13.36 -9.50
CA ILE A 151 6.85 -14.50 -8.99
C ILE A 151 5.42 -14.12 -8.59
N ASP A 152 5.19 -12.89 -8.13
CA ASP A 152 3.85 -12.44 -7.76
C ASP A 152 3.70 -10.91 -7.77
N ILE A 153 2.46 -10.42 -7.72
CA ILE A 153 2.09 -9.01 -7.62
C ILE A 153 1.63 -8.70 -6.20
N VAL A 154 2.48 -8.01 -5.45
CA VAL A 154 2.17 -7.58 -4.07
C VAL A 154 1.12 -6.47 -4.05
N GLY A 155 1.10 -5.62 -5.08
CA GLY A 155 0.13 -4.56 -5.22
C GLY A 155 0.56 -3.22 -4.60
N PRO A 156 -0.38 -2.29 -4.42
CA PRO A 156 -0.08 -0.90 -4.03
C PRO A 156 0.34 -0.78 -2.55
N LYS A 157 1.55 -0.28 -2.30
CA LYS A 157 2.11 0.06 -0.97
C LYS A 157 2.46 1.54 -0.87
N LYS A 158 2.32 2.11 0.33
CA LYS A 158 2.78 3.47 0.66
C LYS A 158 4.13 3.42 1.34
N LYS A 159 5.05 4.31 0.94
CA LYS A 159 6.28 4.57 1.69
C LYS A 159 5.94 5.48 2.88
N LYS A 160 6.69 5.35 3.99
CA LYS A 160 6.60 6.31 5.11
C LYS A 160 6.86 7.73 4.57
N ASP A 161 6.07 8.69 5.03
CA ASP A 161 6.19 10.12 4.70
C ASP A 161 5.92 10.51 3.24
N VAL A 162 5.38 9.59 2.42
CA VAL A 162 5.02 9.88 1.02
C VAL A 162 3.52 9.71 0.81
N LYS A 163 2.84 10.75 0.32
CA LYS A 163 1.41 10.70 -0.02
C LYS A 163 1.10 9.74 -1.18
N ARG A 164 2.06 9.56 -2.09
CA ARG A 164 1.95 8.70 -3.28
C ARG A 164 2.02 7.21 -2.90
N THR A 165 1.30 6.40 -3.66
CA THR A 165 1.28 4.93 -3.54
C THR A 165 1.98 4.33 -4.75
N TYR A 166 2.76 3.27 -4.54
CA TYR A 166 3.56 2.60 -5.57
C TYR A 166 3.21 1.12 -5.62
N THR A 167 3.24 0.51 -6.81
CA THR A 167 2.96 -0.91 -6.98
C THR A 167 4.25 -1.72 -6.89
N TYR A 168 4.20 -2.79 -6.10
CA TYR A 168 5.32 -3.69 -5.88
C TYR A 168 5.05 -5.08 -6.47
N LEU A 169 6.13 -5.71 -6.91
CA LEU A 169 6.21 -7.10 -7.32
C LEU A 169 7.07 -7.86 -6.34
N LEU A 170 6.74 -9.13 -6.13
CA LEU A 170 7.63 -10.08 -5.50
C LEU A 170 8.45 -10.75 -6.60
N CYS A 171 9.77 -10.74 -6.44
CA CYS A 171 10.70 -11.34 -7.39
C CYS A 171 11.59 -12.37 -6.72
N HIS A 172 11.91 -13.44 -7.43
CA HIS A 172 12.97 -14.39 -7.11
C HIS A 172 14.26 -13.97 -7.81
N CYS A 173 15.35 -13.87 -7.07
CA CYS A 173 16.66 -13.51 -7.60
C CYS A 173 17.49 -14.76 -7.93
N ASP A 174 18.32 -14.71 -8.97
CA ASP A 174 19.22 -15.81 -9.36
C ASP A 174 20.21 -16.22 -8.25
N CYS A 175 20.40 -15.39 -7.21
CA CYS A 175 21.19 -15.78 -6.03
C CYS A 175 20.40 -16.61 -4.99
N GLY A 176 19.14 -16.94 -5.27
CA GLY A 176 18.25 -17.72 -4.40
C GLY A 176 17.34 -16.90 -3.48
N ASN A 177 17.61 -15.60 -3.31
CA ASN A 177 16.81 -14.73 -2.43
C ASN A 177 15.56 -14.19 -3.13
N THR A 178 14.50 -13.95 -2.35
CA THR A 178 13.32 -13.21 -2.81
C THR A 178 13.36 -11.76 -2.34
N CYS A 179 12.87 -10.84 -3.16
CA CYS A 179 12.79 -9.42 -2.79
C CYS A 179 11.54 -8.74 -3.38
N GLU A 180 11.02 -7.76 -2.67
CA GLU A 180 9.98 -6.88 -3.19
C GLU A 180 10.61 -5.70 -3.94
N VAL A 181 10.15 -5.47 -5.16
CA VAL A 181 10.67 -4.41 -6.04
C VAL A 181 9.53 -3.57 -6.60
N GLU A 182 9.79 -2.28 -6.75
CA GLU A 182 8.83 -1.35 -7.35
C GLU A 182 8.76 -1.58 -8.87
N ILE A 183 7.54 -1.75 -9.42
CA ILE A 183 7.32 -2.05 -10.86
C ILE A 183 8.09 -1.08 -11.76
N PHE A 184 7.97 0.22 -11.50
CA PHE A 184 8.57 1.25 -12.32
C PHE A 184 10.10 1.09 -12.41
N ASN A 185 10.75 0.76 -11.30
CA ASN A 185 12.19 0.59 -11.23
C ASN A 185 12.65 -0.72 -11.89
N LEU A 186 11.83 -1.77 -11.81
CA LEU A 186 12.08 -3.04 -12.51
C LEU A 186 12.01 -2.84 -14.03
N LEU A 187 10.93 -2.22 -14.52
CA LEU A 187 10.72 -1.98 -15.96
C LEU A 187 11.73 -1.00 -16.56
N LYS A 188 12.11 0.05 -15.81
CA LYS A 188 13.17 0.98 -16.22
C LYS A 188 14.57 0.33 -16.20
N GLY A 189 14.71 -0.83 -15.57
CA GLY A 189 15.98 -1.53 -15.45
C GLY A 189 16.96 -0.88 -14.46
N THR A 190 16.47 -0.11 -13.49
CA THR A 190 17.32 0.47 -12.43
C THR A 190 17.64 -0.55 -11.34
N ILE A 191 16.76 -1.53 -11.12
CA ILE A 191 16.99 -2.65 -10.21
C ILE A 191 17.45 -3.87 -11.03
N LEU A 192 18.65 -4.36 -10.74
CA LEU A 192 19.30 -5.43 -11.51
C LEU A 192 19.31 -6.79 -10.80
N SER A 193 19.14 -6.77 -9.48
CA SER A 193 19.20 -7.93 -8.58
C SER A 193 18.59 -7.55 -7.22
N CYS A 194 18.51 -8.48 -6.27
CA CYS A 194 18.11 -8.19 -4.89
C CYS A 194 19.17 -7.41 -4.09
N GLY A 195 20.28 -6.98 -4.71
CA GLY A 195 21.42 -6.33 -4.07
C GLY A 195 22.71 -7.17 -4.10
N CYS A 196 22.60 -8.47 -4.39
CA CYS A 196 23.75 -9.39 -4.49
C CYS A 196 24.79 -8.93 -5.52
N LEU A 197 24.35 -8.40 -6.67
CA LEU A 197 25.27 -7.94 -7.72
C LEU A 197 26.18 -6.81 -7.24
N ALA A 198 25.68 -5.92 -6.37
CA ALA A 198 26.49 -4.84 -5.80
C ALA A 198 27.50 -5.38 -4.78
N LEU A 199 27.12 -6.39 -4.00
CA LEU A 199 27.99 -7.06 -3.03
C LEU A 199 29.13 -7.81 -3.74
N GLU A 200 28.82 -8.59 -4.78
CA GLU A 200 29.80 -9.31 -5.60
C GLU A 200 30.85 -8.36 -6.17
N LYS A 201 30.40 -7.25 -6.80
CA LYS A 201 31.31 -6.22 -7.34
C LYS A 201 32.19 -5.59 -6.26
N SER A 202 31.63 -5.28 -5.10
CA SER A 202 32.39 -4.70 -3.98
C SER A 202 33.48 -5.66 -3.48
N GLN A 203 33.17 -6.96 -3.42
CA GLN A 203 34.13 -7.99 -3.02
C GLN A 203 35.24 -8.17 -4.06
N GLU A 204 34.92 -8.18 -5.35
CA GLU A 204 35.92 -8.25 -6.42
C GLU A 204 36.88 -7.06 -6.38
N ILE A 205 36.34 -5.85 -6.20
CA ILE A 205 37.15 -4.64 -6.00
C ILE A 205 38.03 -4.80 -4.76
N GLY A 206 37.48 -5.25 -3.63
CA GLY A 206 38.24 -5.50 -2.40
C GLY A 206 39.41 -6.47 -2.59
N LYS A 207 39.21 -7.55 -3.34
CA LYS A 207 40.26 -8.52 -3.69
C LYS A 207 41.36 -7.89 -4.56
N ARG A 208 41.00 -7.08 -5.55
CA ARG A 208 41.98 -6.36 -6.40
C ARG A 208 42.86 -5.38 -5.63
N PHE A 209 42.35 -4.82 -4.53
CA PHE A 209 43.07 -3.90 -3.65
C PHE A 209 43.65 -4.57 -2.39
N GLY A 210 43.80 -5.89 -2.35
CA GLY A 210 44.50 -6.61 -1.26
C GLY A 210 43.79 -6.54 0.10
N LYS A 211 42.44 -6.52 0.11
CA LYS A 211 41.64 -6.61 1.33
C LYS A 211 41.08 -8.02 1.53
N ASP A 212 41.96 -9.00 1.68
CA ASP A 212 41.64 -10.23 2.37
C ASP A 212 41.49 -9.97 3.88
N SER A 213 40.78 -10.86 4.58
CA SER A 213 40.47 -10.70 6.01
C SER A 213 41.73 -10.58 6.86
N GLU A 214 42.80 -11.26 6.46
CA GLU A 214 44.07 -11.27 7.17
C GLU A 214 44.82 -9.94 7.02
N THR A 215 44.93 -9.41 5.80
CA THR A 215 45.54 -8.09 5.54
C THR A 215 44.74 -6.96 6.19
N SER A 216 43.42 -7.07 6.23
CA SER A 216 42.55 -6.12 6.93
C SER A 216 42.76 -6.13 8.45
N GLU A 217 42.99 -7.30 9.04
CA GLU A 217 43.28 -7.44 10.48
C GLU A 217 44.69 -6.96 10.81
N LYS A 218 45.70 -7.32 10.01
CA LYS A 218 47.07 -6.79 10.13
C LYS A 218 47.10 -5.27 10.02
N ALA A 219 46.33 -4.67 9.10
CA ALA A 219 46.19 -3.22 8.97
C ALA A 219 45.45 -2.58 10.16
N ARG A 220 44.46 -3.25 10.76
CA ARG A 220 43.79 -2.79 11.99
C ARG A 220 44.73 -2.81 13.18
N VAL A 221 45.43 -3.93 13.40
CA VAL A 221 46.42 -4.08 14.47
C VAL A 221 47.54 -3.06 14.31
N SER A 222 48.08 -2.89 13.10
CA SER A 222 49.07 -1.86 12.80
C SER A 222 48.57 -0.44 13.13
N ASN A 223 47.33 -0.08 12.76
CA ASN A 223 46.76 1.23 13.09
C ASN A 223 46.45 1.44 14.59
N ILE A 224 46.16 0.35 15.31
CA ILE A 224 45.96 0.34 16.76
C ILE A 224 47.30 0.56 17.47
N LEU A 225 48.35 -0.17 17.06
CA LEU A 225 49.69 -0.10 17.64
C LEU A 225 50.46 1.16 17.23
N ASN A 226 50.12 1.77 16.10
CA ASN A 226 50.78 3.00 15.64
C ASN A 226 50.43 4.18 16.58
N SER A 227 51.37 4.55 17.44
CA SER A 227 51.25 5.66 18.39
C SER A 227 51.49 7.03 17.76
N ASN A 228 51.94 7.07 16.49
CA ASN A 228 52.31 8.33 15.85
C ASN A 228 51.09 9.26 15.67
N PRO A 229 51.25 10.56 15.96
CA PRO A 229 50.22 11.55 15.67
C PRO A 229 49.93 11.60 14.17
N ARG A 230 48.68 11.89 13.78
CA ARG A 230 48.36 12.21 12.38
C ARG A 230 49.11 13.48 11.98
N LYS A 231 49.52 13.59 10.71
CA LYS A 231 50.18 14.81 10.15
C LYS A 231 49.38 16.11 10.41
N THR A 232 48.07 16.00 10.61
CA THR A 232 47.18 17.12 10.92
C THR A 232 47.18 17.54 12.40
N ASN A 233 47.75 16.74 13.32
CA ASN A 233 47.77 17.01 14.76
C ASN A 233 49.05 17.76 15.17
N LYS A 234 49.18 19.00 14.69
CA LYS A 234 50.39 19.83 14.84
C LYS A 234 50.61 20.42 16.24
N THR A 235 49.59 20.47 17.09
CA THR A 235 49.63 21.28 18.34
C THR A 235 50.32 20.59 19.52
N THR A 236 50.09 19.29 19.72
CA THR A 236 50.66 18.55 20.87
C THR A 236 51.63 17.45 20.44
N GLN A 237 51.67 17.14 19.14
CA GLN A 237 52.38 15.98 18.58
C GLN A 237 52.00 14.63 19.22
N ILE A 238 50.91 14.57 20.00
CA ILE A 238 50.44 13.36 20.67
C ILE A 238 49.14 12.91 20.03
N LYS A 239 49.09 11.68 19.50
CA LYS A 239 47.87 11.10 18.90
C LYS A 239 46.68 11.21 19.88
N ASN A 240 45.53 11.64 19.37
CA ASN A 240 44.25 11.83 20.08
C ASN A 240 44.19 12.99 21.09
N ILE A 241 45.24 13.81 21.24
CA ILE A 241 45.23 14.99 22.10
C ILE A 241 45.45 16.23 21.23
N THR A 242 44.66 17.28 21.42
CA THR A 242 44.80 18.56 20.69
C THR A 242 44.69 19.72 21.67
N TYR A 243 45.59 20.69 21.61
CA TYR A 243 45.50 21.93 22.40
C TYR A 243 44.61 22.96 21.70
N SER A 244 43.75 23.63 22.47
CA SER A 244 42.85 24.68 22.00
C SER A 244 43.23 26.03 22.61
N PRO A 245 43.91 26.93 21.89
CA PRO A 245 44.34 28.24 22.40
C PRO A 245 43.18 29.09 22.93
N LYS A 246 42.03 29.08 22.24
CA LYS A 246 40.82 29.84 22.61
C LYS A 246 40.24 29.46 23.98
N LEU A 247 40.37 28.18 24.35
CA LEU A 247 39.78 27.61 25.57
C LEU A 247 40.84 27.24 26.62
N LYS A 248 42.11 27.60 26.37
CA LYS A 248 43.28 27.29 27.20
C LYS A 248 43.26 25.87 27.79
N SER A 249 42.89 24.88 26.98
CA SER A 249 42.68 23.50 27.43
C SER A 249 43.07 22.47 26.37
N TYR A 250 43.41 21.27 26.84
CA TYR A 250 43.74 20.09 26.05
C TYR A 250 42.51 19.22 25.87
N ARG A 251 42.14 18.91 24.62
CA ARG A 251 41.04 18.00 24.29
C ARG A 251 41.58 16.63 23.95
N VAL A 252 41.13 15.61 24.68
CA VAL A 252 41.32 14.20 24.34
C VAL A 252 40.11 13.73 23.55
N GLN A 253 40.33 13.12 22.38
CA GLN A 253 39.26 12.58 21.54
C GLN A 253 39.65 11.20 21.00
N ILE A 254 38.98 10.16 21.49
CA ILE A 254 39.22 8.76 21.13
C ILE A 254 37.91 8.19 20.60
N THR A 255 37.95 7.53 19.45
CA THR A 255 36.80 6.81 18.89
C THR A 255 37.24 5.38 18.58
N ARG A 256 36.61 4.40 19.23
CA ARG A 256 36.84 2.98 18.95
C ARG A 256 35.52 2.22 19.01
N ARG A 257 35.29 1.34 18.03
CA ARG A 257 34.11 0.45 17.96
C ARG A 257 32.75 1.17 18.09
N GLY A 258 32.64 2.38 17.54
CA GLY A 258 31.41 3.18 17.60
C GLY A 258 31.19 3.94 18.91
N VAL A 259 32.09 3.82 19.89
CA VAL A 259 32.04 4.58 21.14
C VAL A 259 33.00 5.76 21.06
N HIS A 260 32.53 6.94 21.48
CA HIS A 260 33.26 8.20 21.43
C HIS A 260 33.59 8.69 22.85
N TYR A 261 34.89 8.80 23.16
CA TYR A 261 35.38 9.38 24.41
C TYR A 261 35.96 10.76 24.10
N THR A 262 35.34 11.81 24.64
CA THR A 262 35.82 13.19 24.47
C THR A 262 35.79 13.91 25.80
N LYS A 263 36.94 14.44 26.24
CA LYS A 263 37.04 15.23 27.48
C LYS A 263 38.11 16.32 27.33
N ARG A 264 37.98 17.40 28.10
CA ARG A 264 38.94 18.51 28.14
C ARG A 264 39.62 18.60 29.50
N PHE A 265 40.88 19.02 29.50
CA PHE A 265 41.72 19.16 30.69
C PHE A 265 42.50 20.47 30.64
N PRO A 266 42.74 21.11 31.80
CA PRO A 266 43.59 22.30 31.90
C PRO A 266 45.08 21.98 31.66
N SER A 267 45.55 20.81 32.09
CA SER A 267 46.95 20.39 31.95
C SER A 267 47.16 19.29 30.90
N LEU A 268 48.35 19.27 30.29
CA LEU A 268 48.72 18.22 29.34
C LEU A 268 48.87 16.86 30.05
N ALA A 269 49.38 16.84 31.27
CA ALA A 269 49.58 15.63 32.06
C ALA A 269 48.25 14.91 32.36
N GLU A 270 47.22 15.64 32.79
CA GLU A 270 45.88 15.06 33.01
C GLU A 270 45.25 14.53 31.71
N ALA A 271 45.50 15.19 30.58
CA ALA A 271 45.02 14.73 29.29
C ALA A 271 45.70 13.42 28.84
N ILE A 272 46.98 13.23 29.19
CA ILE A 272 47.72 12.00 28.91
C ILE A 272 47.23 10.86 29.81
N ASP A 273 47.10 11.10 31.11
CA ASP A 273 46.61 10.11 32.07
C ASP A 273 45.20 9.60 31.69
N TYR A 274 44.27 10.53 31.40
CA TYR A 274 42.94 10.15 30.94
C TYR A 274 42.96 9.35 29.63
N LYS A 275 43.86 9.70 28.70
CA LYS A 275 44.03 8.94 27.45
C LYS A 275 44.47 7.50 27.74
N GLU A 276 45.43 7.28 28.66
CA GLU A 276 45.91 5.95 29.02
C GLU A 276 44.82 5.12 29.70
N VAL A 277 44.08 5.71 30.63
CA VAL A 277 42.94 5.06 31.31
C VAL A 277 41.91 4.59 30.29
N VAL A 278 41.51 5.45 29.34
CA VAL A 278 40.52 5.11 28.31
C VAL A 278 41.04 4.02 27.37
N LEU A 279 42.32 4.06 26.98
CA LEU A 279 42.91 3.02 26.13
C LEU A 279 42.97 1.67 26.85
N ASN A 280 43.38 1.65 28.12
CA ASN A 280 43.45 0.44 28.94
C ASN A 280 42.07 -0.18 29.18
N GLN A 281 41.04 0.64 29.40
CA GLN A 281 39.65 0.17 29.49
C GLN A 281 39.21 -0.48 28.18
N LEU A 282 39.48 0.17 27.04
CA LEU A 282 39.10 -0.32 25.73
C LEU A 282 39.83 -1.60 25.32
N ASP A 283 41.06 -1.81 25.79
CA ASP A 283 41.86 -3.00 25.48
C ASP A 283 41.45 -4.23 26.33
N LYS A 284 40.97 -4.03 27.58
CA LYS A 284 40.41 -5.11 28.42
C LYS A 284 39.14 -5.73 27.80
N ASP A 285 38.30 -4.91 27.18
CA ASP A 285 37.08 -5.34 26.45
C ASP A 285 37.38 -6.15 25.18
N VAL A 286 38.59 -6.05 24.62
CA VAL A 286 39.01 -6.88 23.48
C VAL A 286 39.34 -8.29 23.95
N ARG A 287 40.07 -8.43 25.06
CA ARG A 287 40.53 -9.73 25.59
C ARG A 287 39.38 -10.59 26.10
N GLN A 288 38.38 -10.01 26.76
CA GLN A 288 37.22 -10.75 27.27
C GLN A 288 36.30 -11.31 26.18
N LYS A 289 36.31 -10.74 24.95
CA LYS A 289 35.53 -11.26 23.81
C LYS A 289 36.24 -12.35 23.01
N GLN A 290 37.56 -12.51 23.16
CA GLN A 290 38.32 -13.58 22.52
C GLN A 290 38.27 -14.91 23.29
N VAL A 291 38.04 -14.88 24.61
CA VAL A 291 37.96 -16.10 25.45
C VAL A 291 36.58 -16.79 25.37
N LYS A 292 35.57 -16.14 24.76
CA LYS A 292 34.20 -16.68 24.60
C LYS A 292 33.88 -17.20 23.19
N LYS A 293 34.89 -17.43 22.36
CA LYS A 293 34.77 -18.11 21.07
C LYS A 293 35.59 -19.40 21.13
#